data_AF-A0A381S089-F1
#
_entry.id   AF-A0A381S089-F1
#
_cell.length_a   1.000
_cell.length_b   1.000
_cell.length_c   1.000
_cell.angle_alpha   90.00
_cell.angle_beta   90.00
_cell.angle_gamma   90.00
#
_symmetry.space_group_name_H-M   'P 1'
#
loop_
_entity.id
_entity.type
_entity.pdbx_description
1 polymer ?
#
loop_
_entity_poly.entity_id
_entity_poly.type
_entity_poly.pdbx_seq_one_letter_code
_entity_poly.pdbx_strand_id
1 'polypeptide(L)'
;MFVEDAPQQVDELENVRSLSNYVIDLQKLEEEITKEESLLKQKKERADKISAEVIPEIMESMKLKTLKLQDGSAIEVKEIYSATIPVANREGAYQWLRENDLGDLIKNEITVSFGRGEDNKASEYTSLAESKGYQPSQKLKVEPMTLKALYRERVEAKQDLPSEHFNLFKGNRTKITRSK
;
A
#
# COMPACT_ATOMS: atom_id res chain seq x y z
N MET A 1 -27.30 -61.20 8.36
CA MET A 1 -26.10 -61.20 9.23
C MET A 1 -25.13 -60.21 8.61
N PHE A 2 -24.86 -59.14 9.36
CA PHE A 2 -23.88 -58.07 9.19
C PHE A 2 -23.81 -57.27 7.87
N VAL A 3 -24.30 -56.05 8.04
CA VAL A 3 -24.23 -54.82 7.23
C VAL A 3 -22.85 -54.59 6.64
N GLU A 4 -22.83 -54.09 5.41
CA GLU A 4 -21.66 -53.61 4.67
C GLU A 4 -20.80 -52.69 5.54
N ASP A 5 -19.55 -53.11 5.75
CA ASP A 5 -18.56 -52.36 6.52
C ASP A 5 -18.02 -51.20 5.68
N ALA A 6 -17.87 -50.05 6.31
CA ALA A 6 -17.86 -48.73 5.70
C ALA A 6 -16.58 -48.39 4.91
N PRO A 7 -16.66 -48.09 3.60
CA PRO A 7 -15.57 -47.43 2.89
C PRO A 7 -15.74 -45.90 2.80
N GLN A 8 -16.92 -45.33 3.11
CA GLN A 8 -17.17 -43.89 2.98
C GLN A 8 -16.71 -43.06 4.20
N GLN A 9 -16.79 -43.61 5.42
CA GLN A 9 -16.44 -42.84 6.63
C GLN A 9 -14.93 -42.64 6.81
N VAL A 10 -14.09 -43.55 6.31
CA VAL A 10 -12.63 -43.50 6.50
C VAL A 10 -12.01 -42.40 5.61
N ASP A 11 -12.50 -42.26 4.38
CA ASP A 11 -12.06 -41.23 3.44
C ASP A 11 -12.50 -39.83 3.88
N GLU A 12 -13.71 -39.68 4.43
CA GLU A 12 -14.16 -38.43 5.06
C GLU A 12 -13.33 -38.05 6.29
N LEU A 13 -12.96 -39.02 7.14
CA LEU A 13 -12.13 -38.76 8.33
C LEU A 13 -10.69 -38.35 7.98
N GLU A 14 -10.08 -38.96 6.96
CA GLU A 14 -8.75 -38.57 6.46
C GLU A 14 -8.77 -37.18 5.81
N ASN A 15 -9.81 -36.85 5.04
CA ASN A 15 -10.00 -35.51 4.46
C ASN A 15 -10.23 -34.42 5.53
N VAL A 16 -10.96 -34.72 6.60
CA VAL A 16 -11.17 -33.81 7.74
C VAL A 16 -9.88 -33.60 8.55
N ARG A 17 -9.07 -34.65 8.74
CA ARG A 17 -7.75 -34.55 9.37
C ARG A 17 -6.79 -33.69 8.54
N SER A 18 -6.79 -33.90 7.22
CA SER A 18 -6.00 -33.11 6.27
C SER A 18 -6.40 -31.62 6.30
N LEU A 19 -7.71 -31.31 6.26
CA LEU A 19 -8.20 -29.94 6.39
C LEU A 19 -7.80 -29.30 7.72
N SER A 20 -7.91 -30.04 8.82
CA SER A 20 -7.53 -29.55 10.16
C SER A 20 -6.06 -29.18 10.22
N ASN A 21 -5.18 -30.00 9.61
CA ASN A 21 -3.75 -29.70 9.51
C ASN A 21 -3.48 -28.44 8.70
N TYR A 22 -4.11 -28.28 7.53
CA TYR A 22 -3.92 -27.07 6.71
C TYR A 22 -4.43 -25.79 7.40
N VAL A 23 -5.52 -25.87 8.18
CA VAL A 23 -6.01 -24.74 8.96
C VAL A 23 -5.02 -24.36 10.06
N ILE A 24 -4.45 -25.35 10.76
CA ILE A 24 -3.42 -25.13 11.79
C ILE A 24 -2.16 -24.53 11.16
N ASP A 25 -1.72 -25.03 10.01
CA ASP A 25 -0.54 -24.53 9.32
C ASP A 25 -0.75 -23.09 8.82
N LEU A 26 -1.93 -22.77 8.28
CA LEU A 26 -2.29 -21.40 7.91
C LEU A 26 -2.25 -20.46 9.14
N GLN A 27 -2.77 -20.90 10.29
CA GLN A 27 -2.71 -20.12 11.53
C GLN A 27 -1.28 -19.88 12.01
N LYS A 28 -0.42 -20.90 11.95
CA LYS A 28 1.01 -20.75 12.30
C LYS A 28 1.69 -19.76 11.37
N LEU A 29 1.45 -19.86 10.07
CA LEU A 29 2.03 -18.92 9.09
C LEU A 29 1.55 -17.48 9.33
N GLU A 30 0.27 -17.26 9.62
CA GLU A 30 -0.25 -15.92 9.97
C GLU A 30 0.42 -15.34 11.23
N GLU A 31 0.69 -16.18 12.23
CA GLU A 31 1.39 -15.79 13.46
C GLU A 31 2.88 -15.51 13.21
N GLU A 32 3.54 -16.34 12.41
CA GLU A 32 4.93 -16.14 11.98
C GLU A 32 5.09 -14.84 11.20
N ILE A 33 4.21 -14.56 10.23
CA ILE A 33 4.21 -13.28 9.48
C ILE A 33 4.11 -12.10 10.43
N THR A 34 3.17 -12.14 11.39
CA THR A 34 2.98 -11.05 12.35
C THR A 34 4.24 -10.83 13.20
N LYS A 35 4.88 -11.92 13.63
CA LYS A 35 6.13 -11.88 14.42
C LYS A 35 7.29 -11.34 13.59
N GLU A 36 7.42 -11.80 12.34
CA GLU A 36 8.47 -11.35 11.42
C GLU A 36 8.30 -9.88 11.02
N GLU A 37 7.08 -9.40 10.80
CA GLU A 37 6.79 -7.98 10.56
C GLU A 37 7.25 -7.11 11.74
N SER A 38 6.96 -7.54 12.97
CA SER A 38 7.42 -6.86 14.19
C SER A 38 8.95 -6.87 14.30
N LEU A 39 9.59 -8.01 14.03
CA LEU A 39 11.04 -8.13 14.04
C LEU A 39 11.70 -7.27 12.94
N LEU A 40 11.10 -7.24 11.75
CA LEU A 40 11.54 -6.42 10.64
C LEU A 40 11.48 -4.94 10.99
N LYS A 41 10.39 -4.50 11.64
CA LYS A 41 10.26 -3.12 12.14
C LYS A 41 11.39 -2.78 13.12
N GLN A 42 11.67 -3.64 14.10
CA GLN A 42 12.76 -3.41 15.06
C GLN A 42 14.14 -3.37 14.38
N LYS A 43 14.38 -4.25 13.39
CA LYS A 43 15.63 -4.25 12.61
C LYS A 43 15.79 -2.96 11.81
N LYS A 44 14.71 -2.45 11.21
CA LYS A 44 14.71 -1.15 10.50
C LYS A 44 15.04 -0.01 11.46
N GLU A 45 14.35 0.09 12.60
CA GLU A 45 14.63 1.12 13.60
C GLU A 45 16.08 1.07 14.10
N ARG A 46 16.62 -0.13 14.33
CA ARG A 46 18.02 -0.29 14.72
C ARG A 46 18.99 0.11 13.60
N ALA A 47 18.71 -0.25 12.36
CA ALA A 47 19.53 0.15 11.21
C ALA A 47 19.52 1.67 11.03
N ASP A 48 18.35 2.30 11.13
CA ASP A 48 18.18 3.75 11.05
C ASP A 48 19.01 4.44 12.13
N LYS A 49 18.90 4.01 13.40
CA LYS A 49 19.71 4.53 14.51
C LYS A 49 21.21 4.41 14.25
N ILE A 50 21.66 3.25 13.77
CA ILE A 50 23.08 3.03 13.47
C ILE A 50 23.54 4.00 12.36
N SER A 51 22.74 4.16 11.31
CA SER A 51 23.10 4.97 10.14
C SER A 51 23.04 6.48 10.40
N ALA A 52 22.08 6.95 11.22
CA ALA A 52 21.81 8.36 11.42
C ALA A 52 22.48 8.94 12.68
N GLU A 53 22.79 8.12 13.68
CA GLU A 53 23.39 8.57 14.94
C GLU A 53 24.78 7.96 15.15
N VAL A 54 24.86 6.63 15.24
CA VAL A 54 26.07 5.94 15.74
C VAL A 54 27.26 6.09 14.78
N ILE A 55 27.07 5.81 13.48
CA ILE A 55 28.14 5.94 12.49
C ILE A 55 28.58 7.40 12.33
N PRO A 56 27.67 8.38 12.17
CA PRO A 56 28.04 9.79 12.14
C PRO A 56 28.83 10.25 13.38
N GLU A 57 28.41 9.88 14.59
CA GLU A 57 29.11 10.23 15.84
C GLU A 57 30.53 9.67 15.90
N ILE A 58 30.72 8.40 15.51
CA ILE A 58 32.05 7.78 15.46
C ILE A 58 32.92 8.47 14.40
N MET A 59 32.39 8.69 13.19
CA MET A 59 33.10 9.38 12.11
C MET A 59 33.53 10.80 12.50
N GLU A 60 32.64 11.54 13.20
CA GLU A 60 32.93 12.87 13.74
C GLU A 60 34.03 12.82 14.80
N SER A 61 34.00 11.86 15.72
CA SER A 61 35.06 11.66 16.72
C SER A 61 36.44 11.42 16.10
N MET A 62 36.48 10.75 14.94
CA MET A 62 37.70 10.50 14.15
C MET A 62 38.07 11.67 13.24
N LYS A 63 37.25 12.73 13.18
CA LYS A 63 37.36 13.86 12.24
C LYS A 63 37.37 13.42 10.77
N LEU A 64 36.68 12.32 10.46
CA LEU A 64 36.55 11.77 9.11
C LEU A 64 35.14 12.03 8.58
N LYS A 65 35.04 12.48 7.33
CA LYS A 65 33.75 12.53 6.60
C LYS A 65 33.57 11.35 5.65
N THR A 66 34.69 10.75 5.25
CA THR A 66 34.73 9.59 4.35
C THR A 66 35.74 8.56 4.86
N LEU A 67 35.42 7.28 4.78
CA LEU A 67 36.31 6.18 5.13
C LEU A 67 36.21 5.08 4.07
N LYS A 68 37.35 4.61 3.55
CA LYS A 68 37.40 3.42 2.69
C LYS A 68 37.69 2.19 3.55
N LEU A 69 36.92 1.14 3.34
CA LEU A 69 37.03 -0.15 4.03
C LEU A 69 37.95 -1.09 3.24
N GLN A 70 38.45 -2.12 3.91
CA GLN A 70 39.37 -3.09 3.32
C GLN A 70 38.72 -3.98 2.24
N ASP A 71 37.39 -4.13 2.29
CA ASP A 71 36.60 -4.84 1.29
C ASP A 71 36.35 -4.02 0.01
N GLY A 72 36.85 -2.77 -0.05
CA GLY A 72 36.64 -1.83 -1.15
C GLY A 72 35.41 -0.94 -1.01
N SER A 73 34.58 -1.15 0.02
CA SER A 73 33.41 -0.31 0.31
C SER A 73 33.85 1.07 0.84
N ALA A 74 33.00 2.09 0.69
CA ALA A 74 33.26 3.42 1.24
C ALA A 74 32.08 3.90 2.09
N ILE A 75 32.40 4.47 3.26
CA ILE A 75 31.46 5.14 4.15
C ILE A 75 31.59 6.65 3.88
N GLU A 76 30.46 7.32 3.67
CA GLU A 76 30.37 8.76 3.51
C GLU A 76 29.23 9.28 4.39
N VAL A 77 29.54 10.23 5.28
CA VAL A 77 28.54 10.86 6.14
C VAL A 77 28.14 12.21 5.53
N LYS A 78 26.86 12.35 5.17
CA LYS A 78 26.25 13.58 4.66
C LYS A 78 25.19 14.08 5.61
N GLU A 79 25.05 15.39 5.67
CA GLU A 79 23.92 16.03 6.34
C GLU A 79 22.64 15.75 5.54
N ILE A 80 21.57 15.42 6.25
CA ILE A 80 20.24 15.19 5.68
C ILE A 80 19.31 16.23 6.29
N TYR A 81 18.57 16.93 5.44
CA TYR A 81 17.60 17.93 5.85
C TYR A 81 16.18 17.39 5.61
N SER A 82 15.35 17.39 6.65
CA SER A 82 13.93 17.03 6.57
C SER A 82 13.11 18.10 7.27
N ALA A 83 12.04 18.56 6.62
CA ALA A 83 11.11 19.53 7.16
C ALA A 83 9.68 19.02 6.93
N THR A 84 8.85 19.05 7.96
CA THR A 84 7.44 18.67 7.89
C THR A 84 6.60 19.71 8.62
N ILE A 85 5.45 20.06 8.05
CA ILE A 85 4.46 20.94 8.69
C ILE A 85 3.45 20.07 9.44
N PRO A 86 3.40 20.11 10.78
CA PRO A 86 2.38 19.40 11.55
C PRO A 86 0.98 19.83 11.14
N VAL A 87 0.02 18.90 11.15
CA VAL A 87 -1.36 19.17 10.69
C VAL A 87 -2.00 20.35 11.45
N ALA A 88 -1.79 20.41 12.77
CA ALA A 88 -2.33 21.48 13.62
C ALA A 88 -1.77 22.88 13.30
N ASN A 89 -0.57 22.97 12.70
CA ASN A 89 0.12 24.23 12.45
C ASN A 89 0.12 24.63 10.97
N ARG A 90 -0.66 23.93 10.12
CA ARG A 90 -0.65 24.17 8.67
C ARG A 90 -0.98 25.60 8.29
N GLU A 91 -2.02 26.15 8.89
CA GLU A 91 -2.48 27.51 8.58
C GLU A 91 -1.41 28.56 8.92
N GLY A 92 -0.87 28.52 10.14
CA GLY A 92 0.20 29.43 10.56
C GLY A 92 1.48 29.25 9.74
N ALA A 93 1.85 28.02 9.37
CA ALA A 93 3.00 27.77 8.51
C ALA A 93 2.79 28.31 7.09
N TYR A 94 1.60 28.13 6.50
CA TYR A 94 1.28 28.69 5.19
C TYR A 94 1.24 30.22 5.20
N GLN A 95 0.70 30.82 6.26
CA GLN A 95 0.73 32.27 6.43
C GLN A 95 2.16 32.78 6.53
N TRP A 96 2.98 32.18 7.40
CA TRP A 96 4.39 32.54 7.56
C TRP A 96 5.15 32.42 6.22
N LEU A 97 4.96 31.33 5.47
CA LEU A 97 5.56 31.17 4.15
C LEU A 97 5.17 32.30 3.19
N ARG A 98 3.90 32.71 3.17
CA ARG A 98 3.43 33.82 2.33
C ARG A 98 3.99 35.18 2.76
N GLU A 99 4.05 35.43 4.06
CA GLU A 99 4.58 36.69 4.63
C GLU A 99 6.09 36.84 4.43
N ASN A 100 6.81 35.73 4.18
CA ASN A 100 8.26 35.70 3.96
C ASN A 100 8.63 35.47 2.48
N ASP A 101 7.75 35.79 1.53
CA ASP A 101 7.99 35.63 0.08
C ASP A 101 8.33 34.18 -0.36
N LEU A 102 7.94 33.19 0.44
CA LEU A 102 8.09 31.75 0.17
C LEU A 102 6.75 31.09 -0.19
N GLY A 103 5.75 31.90 -0.55
CA GLY A 103 4.41 31.45 -0.91
C GLY A 103 4.39 30.50 -2.12
N ASP A 104 5.37 30.60 -3.01
CA ASP A 104 5.50 29.74 -4.21
C ASP A 104 5.75 28.27 -3.87
N LEU A 105 6.22 27.97 -2.65
CA LEU A 105 6.34 26.60 -2.16
C LEU A 105 4.97 25.96 -1.91
N ILE A 106 3.93 26.76 -1.74
CA ILE A 106 2.57 26.29 -1.49
C ILE A 106 1.90 25.97 -2.82
N LYS A 107 1.80 24.68 -3.12
CA LYS A 107 0.96 24.19 -4.23
C LYS A 107 -0.50 24.22 -3.81
N ASN A 108 -1.29 25.05 -4.49
CA ASN A 108 -2.74 25.10 -4.30
C ASN A 108 -3.44 24.32 -5.42
N GLU A 109 -3.88 23.10 -5.13
CA GLU A 109 -4.60 22.25 -6.08
C GLU A 109 -6.11 22.34 -5.83
N ILE A 110 -6.89 22.58 -6.89
CA ILE A 110 -8.34 22.58 -6.85
C ILE A 110 -8.82 21.34 -7.62
N THR A 111 -9.50 20.44 -6.92
CA THR A 111 -10.01 19.19 -7.49
C THR A 111 -11.53 19.25 -7.57
N VAL A 112 -12.06 19.04 -8.78
CA VAL A 112 -13.51 18.94 -9.04
C VAL A 112 -13.80 17.53 -9.49
N SER A 113 -14.76 16.88 -8.84
CA SER A 113 -15.16 15.51 -9.13
C SER A 113 -16.52 15.49 -9.81
N PHE A 114 -16.60 14.74 -10.91
CA PHE A 114 -17.83 14.51 -11.66
C PHE A 114 -18.31 13.08 -11.43
N GLY A 115 -19.61 12.91 -11.23
CA GLY A 115 -20.26 11.63 -10.98
C GLY A 115 -20.41 10.77 -12.23
N ARG A 116 -21.07 9.62 -12.06
CA ARG A 116 -21.35 8.68 -13.15
C ARG A 116 -22.23 9.34 -14.22
N GLY A 117 -21.79 9.29 -15.48
CA GLY A 117 -22.53 9.84 -16.62
C GLY A 117 -22.40 11.36 -16.76
N GLU A 118 -21.53 11.99 -15.98
CA GLU A 118 -21.25 13.43 -16.05
C GLU A 118 -20.01 13.75 -16.90
N ASP A 119 -19.57 12.83 -17.76
CA ASP A 119 -18.40 13.01 -18.64
C ASP A 119 -18.52 14.25 -19.53
N ASN A 120 -19.74 14.58 -19.98
CA ASN A 120 -20.01 15.80 -20.72
C ASN A 120 -19.76 17.05 -19.87
N LYS A 121 -20.21 17.07 -18.60
CA LYS A 121 -19.96 18.18 -17.68
C LYS A 121 -18.46 18.33 -17.36
N ALA A 122 -17.75 17.21 -17.21
CA ALA A 122 -16.31 17.22 -17.02
C ALA A 122 -15.58 17.85 -18.22
N SER A 123 -16.02 17.51 -19.43
CA SER A 123 -15.46 18.04 -20.69
C SER A 123 -15.78 19.53 -20.86
N GLU A 124 -17.02 19.95 -20.56
CA GLU A 124 -17.44 21.35 -20.56
C GLU A 124 -16.63 22.17 -19.54
N TYR A 125 -16.43 21.66 -18.33
CA TYR A 125 -15.65 22.33 -17.30
C TYR A 125 -14.17 22.44 -17.68
N THR A 126 -13.61 21.41 -18.30
CA THR A 126 -12.24 21.42 -18.84
C THR A 126 -12.10 22.53 -19.90
N SER A 127 -13.03 22.58 -20.86
CA SER A 127 -13.06 23.60 -21.92
C SER A 127 -13.23 25.01 -21.35
N LEU A 128 -14.05 25.16 -20.31
CA LEU A 128 -14.22 26.43 -19.60
C LEU A 128 -12.91 26.86 -18.93
N ALA A 129 -12.23 25.96 -18.23
CA ALA A 129 -10.95 26.27 -17.59
C ALA A 129 -9.88 26.67 -18.62
N GLU A 130 -9.79 25.95 -19.74
CA GLU A 130 -8.90 26.29 -20.87
C GLU A 130 -9.24 27.65 -21.48
N SER A 131 -10.53 27.98 -21.64
CA SER A 131 -10.97 29.29 -22.15
C SER A 131 -10.56 30.46 -21.23
N LYS A 132 -10.26 30.17 -19.96
CA LYS A 132 -9.74 31.14 -18.98
C LYS A 132 -8.22 31.12 -18.86
N GLY A 133 -7.53 30.34 -19.72
CA GLY A 133 -6.07 30.25 -19.75
C GLY A 133 -5.48 29.30 -18.70
N TYR A 134 -6.31 28.49 -18.02
CA TYR A 134 -5.82 27.44 -17.15
C TYR A 134 -5.44 26.18 -17.93
N GLN A 135 -4.60 25.34 -17.34
CA GLN A 135 -4.22 24.02 -17.89
C GLN A 135 -4.81 22.92 -17.00
N PRO A 136 -6.10 22.59 -17.16
CA PRO A 136 -6.74 21.55 -16.37
C PRO A 136 -6.10 20.18 -16.63
N SER A 137 -5.98 19.37 -15.58
CA SER A 137 -5.57 17.98 -15.67
C SER A 137 -6.80 17.08 -15.55
N GLN A 138 -7.09 16.28 -16.58
CA GLN A 138 -8.18 15.31 -16.55
C GLN A 138 -7.63 13.90 -16.31
N LYS A 139 -8.06 13.28 -15.22
CA LYS A 139 -7.72 11.89 -14.88
C LYS A 139 -8.95 11.00 -14.97
N LEU A 140 -9.02 10.18 -16.01
CA LEU A 140 -10.03 9.13 -16.12
C LEU A 140 -9.57 7.90 -15.32
N LYS A 141 -10.43 7.43 -14.42
CA LYS A 141 -10.15 6.26 -13.59
C LYS A 141 -11.42 5.43 -13.44
N VAL A 142 -11.26 4.12 -13.56
CA VAL A 142 -12.28 3.16 -13.12
C VAL A 142 -12.00 2.84 -11.64
N GLU A 143 -13.01 2.99 -10.79
CA GLU A 143 -12.85 2.61 -9.39
C GLU A 143 -12.72 1.08 -9.25
N PRO A 144 -11.62 0.56 -8.65
CA PRO A 144 -11.34 -0.87 -8.63
C PRO A 144 -12.45 -1.71 -7.98
N MET A 145 -13.10 -1.16 -6.95
CA MET A 145 -14.20 -1.85 -6.27
C MET A 145 -15.45 -1.96 -7.15
N THR A 146 -15.74 -0.93 -7.94
CA THR A 146 -16.85 -0.93 -8.90
C THR A 146 -16.59 -1.90 -10.03
N LEU A 147 -15.36 -1.95 -10.56
CA LEU A 147 -14.97 -2.92 -11.58
C LEU A 147 -15.03 -4.37 -11.05
N LYS A 148 -14.59 -4.58 -9.82
CA LYS A 148 -14.69 -5.88 -9.13
C LYS A 148 -16.15 -6.31 -8.93
N ALA A 149 -17.03 -5.38 -8.56
CA ALA A 149 -18.46 -5.64 -8.41
C ALA A 149 -19.09 -6.02 -9.77
N LEU A 150 -18.79 -5.27 -10.83
CA LEU A 150 -19.23 -5.59 -12.19
C LEU A 150 -18.76 -6.98 -12.64
N TYR A 151 -17.49 -7.33 -12.40
CA TYR A 151 -16.96 -8.65 -12.74
C TYR A 151 -17.68 -9.77 -11.97
N ARG A 152 -17.97 -9.57 -10.68
CA ARG A 152 -18.76 -10.52 -9.89
C ARG A 152 -20.16 -10.70 -10.47
N GLU A 153 -20.90 -9.62 -10.71
CA GLU A 153 -22.26 -9.65 -11.25
C GLU A 153 -22.32 -10.37 -12.60
N ARG A 154 -21.38 -10.07 -13.50
CA ARG A 154 -21.26 -10.73 -14.81
C ARG A 154 -21.04 -12.23 -14.67
N VAL A 155 -20.07 -12.63 -13.85
CA VAL A 155 -19.75 -14.04 -13.61
C VAL A 155 -20.94 -14.79 -12.99
N GLU A 156 -21.65 -14.18 -12.03
CA GLU A 156 -22.86 -14.75 -11.43
C GLU A 156 -24.02 -14.88 -12.44
N ALA A 157 -24.12 -13.94 -13.39
CA ALA A 157 -25.05 -13.97 -14.50
C ALA A 157 -24.60 -14.86 -15.68
N LYS A 158 -23.50 -15.62 -15.55
CA LYS A 158 -22.89 -16.44 -16.62
C LYS A 158 -22.49 -15.63 -17.87
N GLN A 159 -22.10 -14.38 -17.66
CA GLN A 159 -21.55 -13.49 -18.68
C GLN A 159 -20.05 -13.29 -18.40
N ASP A 160 -19.24 -13.27 -19.46
CA ASP A 160 -17.81 -13.01 -19.32
C ASP A 160 -17.47 -11.52 -19.49
N LEU A 161 -16.31 -11.14 -18.93
CA LEU A 161 -15.58 -9.94 -19.34
C LEU A 161 -14.45 -10.35 -20.29
N PRO A 162 -14.15 -9.54 -21.32
CA PRO A 162 -13.09 -9.85 -22.26
C PRO A 162 -11.72 -9.82 -21.58
N SER A 163 -11.09 -10.98 -21.43
CA SER A 163 -9.78 -11.12 -20.76
C SER A 163 -8.62 -10.43 -21.48
N GLU A 164 -8.80 -10.02 -22.73
CA GLU A 164 -7.83 -9.22 -23.49
C GLU A 164 -7.66 -7.80 -22.91
N HIS A 165 -8.71 -7.26 -22.28
CA HIS A 165 -8.70 -5.90 -21.71
C HIS A 165 -8.61 -5.90 -20.18
N PHE A 166 -8.92 -7.02 -19.54
CA PHE A 166 -9.02 -7.11 -18.09
C PHE A 166 -8.17 -8.26 -17.56
N ASN A 167 -7.34 -7.99 -16.56
CA ASN A 167 -6.69 -9.05 -15.79
C ASN A 167 -7.68 -9.59 -14.75
N LEU A 168 -8.36 -10.67 -15.11
CA LEU A 168 -9.46 -11.26 -14.34
C LEU A 168 -8.97 -12.42 -13.49
N PHE A 169 -9.30 -12.42 -12.20
CA PHE A 169 -9.01 -13.53 -11.30
C PHE A 169 -10.26 -13.91 -10.50
N LYS A 170 -10.65 -15.18 -10.60
CA LYS A 170 -11.69 -15.81 -9.77
C LYS A 170 -11.05 -16.98 -9.03
N GLY A 171 -10.95 -16.85 -7.71
CA GLY A 171 -10.40 -17.89 -6.85
C GLY A 171 -11.03 -17.85 -5.46
N ASN A 172 -10.97 -18.98 -4.77
CA ASN A 172 -11.41 -19.08 -3.37
C ASN A 172 -10.27 -18.62 -2.46
N ARG A 173 -10.59 -17.86 -1.40
CA ARG A 173 -9.62 -17.48 -0.37
C ARG A 173 -10.21 -17.81 0.99
N THR A 174 -9.48 -18.59 1.78
CA THR A 174 -9.83 -18.88 3.17
C THR A 174 -9.62 -17.63 4.02
N LYS A 175 -10.59 -17.30 4.86
CA LYS A 175 -10.49 -16.24 5.87
C LYS A 175 -10.79 -16.85 7.23
N ILE A 176 -9.80 -16.87 8.12
CA ILE A 176 -9.98 -17.27 9.51
C ILE A 176 -10.39 -16.02 10.31
N THR A 177 -11.52 -16.05 11.01
CA THR A 177 -11.96 -14.96 11.88
C THR A 177 -11.90 -15.43 13.32
N ARG A 178 -11.13 -14.76 14.18
CA ARG A 178 -11.06 -15.05 15.62
C ARG A 178 -12.10 -14.17 16.35
N SER A 179 -13.02 -14.77 17.09
CA SER A 179 -13.77 -14.06 18.13
C SER A 179 -12.83 -13.78 19.30
N LYS A 180 -12.85 -12.55 19.83
CA LYS A 180 -12.11 -12.20 21.05
C LYS A 180 -12.65 -12.95 22.26
#